data_AF-A0A943T9G2-F1
#
_entry.id   AF-A0A943T9G2-F1
#
_cell.length_a   1.000
_cell.length_b   1.000
_cell.length_c   1.000
_cell.angle_alpha   90.00
_cell.angle_beta   90.00
_cell.angle_gamma   90.00
#
_symmetry.space_group_name_H-M   'P 1'
#
loop_
_entity.id
_entity.type
_entity.pdbx_description
1 polymer ?
#
loop_
_entity_poly.entity_id
_entity_poly.type
_entity_poly.pdbx_seq_one_letter_code
_entity_poly.pdbx_strand_id
1 'polypeptide(L)'
;MDTPVLISHKTAWLVHHAPRNLVQAVAQRDYQIGVRALSTQQRIARIRQALTDCGIPSTMLKTIDISVVFAFERIRTNGVTCHVLGQNLPYDHIDELTPGIFITDEAFTFVLAAEWMDRIEYLEYGYEVCGDYRMGLNSSDPCTEQPATTSKDEIVELLDRHPGKPGATRARLALRHIYDHSASPMESASSIALSLPTSEGGVGIRGIELNKPLEIPQCLWHCTKARTLKIDALVTYQRRELGIEYKAAFTTRSNARERTRNERPCSPKWDIESLRSPRHSSQVNLPFTAP
;
A
#
# COMPACT_ATOMS: atom_id res chain seq x y z
N MET A 1 5.65 34.17 -12.97
CA MET A 1 5.63 33.27 -11.81
C MET A 1 6.23 31.95 -12.25
N ASP A 2 7.52 31.78 -11.96
CA ASP A 2 8.30 30.55 -12.17
C ASP A 2 8.00 29.57 -11.03
N THR A 3 6.71 29.42 -10.71
CA THR A 3 6.27 28.71 -9.52
C THR A 3 6.34 27.21 -9.77
N PRO A 4 7.06 26.45 -8.94
CA PRO A 4 7.07 25.00 -9.01
C PRO A 4 5.67 24.43 -8.80
N VAL A 5 5.43 23.23 -9.32
CA VAL A 5 4.16 22.53 -9.20
C VAL A 5 4.33 21.30 -8.34
N LEU A 6 3.47 21.13 -7.33
CA LEU A 6 3.43 19.93 -6.49
C LEU A 6 2.34 18.97 -6.99
N ILE A 7 2.76 17.85 -7.58
CA ILE A 7 1.92 16.70 -7.92
C ILE A 7 1.55 15.96 -6.63
N SER A 8 0.27 15.61 -6.48
CA SER A 8 -0.25 15.02 -5.23
C SER A 8 -1.46 14.12 -5.49
N HIS A 9 -2.05 13.56 -4.44
CA HIS A 9 -3.29 12.77 -4.50
C HIS A 9 -3.21 11.68 -5.58
N LYS A 10 -4.25 11.55 -6.43
CA LYS A 10 -4.33 10.51 -7.45
C LYS A 10 -3.21 10.58 -8.48
N THR A 11 -2.72 11.76 -8.85
CA THR A 11 -1.62 11.84 -9.82
C THR A 11 -0.30 11.41 -9.20
N ALA A 12 -0.02 11.73 -7.94
CA ALA A 12 1.14 11.19 -7.25
C ALA A 12 1.07 9.65 -7.13
N TRP A 13 -0.12 9.13 -6.78
CA TRP A 13 -0.36 7.69 -6.78
C TRP A 13 -0.03 7.06 -8.15
N LEU A 14 -0.45 7.65 -9.27
CA LEU A 14 -0.11 7.15 -10.60
C LEU A 14 1.40 7.13 -10.88
N VAL A 15 2.15 8.14 -10.43
CA VAL A 15 3.61 8.20 -10.60
C VAL A 15 4.30 7.10 -9.79
N HIS A 16 3.85 6.86 -8.55
CA HIS A 16 4.39 5.83 -7.66
C HIS A 16 4.16 4.39 -8.16
N HIS A 17 3.18 4.18 -9.03
CA HIS A 17 2.91 2.89 -9.68
C HIS A 17 3.48 2.82 -11.11
N ALA A 18 4.09 3.91 -11.59
CA ALA A 18 4.69 3.95 -12.91
C ALA A 18 6.01 3.16 -12.95
N PRO A 19 6.45 2.66 -14.13
CA PRO A 19 7.70 1.93 -14.25
C PRO A 19 8.90 2.73 -13.73
N ARG A 20 9.57 2.23 -12.68
CA ARG A 20 10.66 2.95 -11.97
C ARG A 20 11.77 3.44 -12.90
N ASN A 21 12.14 2.66 -13.91
CA ASN A 21 13.17 3.04 -14.88
C ASN A 21 12.77 4.26 -15.73
N LEU A 22 11.48 4.42 -16.03
CA LEU A 22 10.97 5.58 -16.77
C LEU A 22 10.88 6.82 -15.88
N VAL A 23 10.40 6.66 -14.64
CA VAL A 23 10.40 7.73 -13.64
C VAL A 23 11.81 8.29 -13.42
N GLN A 24 12.82 7.41 -13.27
CA GLN A 24 14.23 7.82 -13.15
C GLN A 24 14.76 8.55 -14.39
N ALA A 25 14.31 8.18 -15.59
CA ALA A 25 14.70 8.85 -16.83
C ALA A 25 14.11 10.26 -16.92
N VAL A 26 12.89 10.47 -16.39
CA VAL A 26 12.22 11.79 -16.34
C VAL A 26 12.97 12.75 -15.41
N ALA A 27 13.52 12.27 -14.30
CA ALA A 27 14.30 13.09 -13.36
C ALA A 27 15.54 13.76 -13.98
N GLN A 28 16.04 13.21 -15.09
CA GLN A 28 17.22 13.74 -15.81
C GLN A 28 16.86 14.72 -16.95
N ARG A 29 15.57 15.02 -17.15
CA ARG A 29 15.09 15.90 -18.22
C ARG A 29 14.57 17.19 -17.63
N ASP A 30 14.72 18.31 -18.33
CA ASP A 30 14.05 19.57 -18.01
C ASP A 30 12.90 19.81 -19.00
N TYR A 31 11.67 19.73 -18.50
CA TYR A 31 10.46 20.01 -19.29
C TYR A 31 10.18 21.51 -19.44
N GLN A 32 11.07 22.36 -18.90
CA GLN A 32 11.07 23.80 -19.06
C GLN A 32 9.76 24.45 -18.58
N ILE A 33 9.12 23.89 -17.54
CA ILE A 33 7.80 24.37 -17.09
C ILE A 33 7.86 25.77 -16.46
N GLY A 34 9.05 26.20 -16.03
CA GLY A 34 9.34 27.53 -15.48
C GLY A 34 9.72 28.58 -16.52
N VAL A 35 9.68 28.29 -17.83
CA VAL A 35 10.01 29.30 -18.85
C VAL A 35 9.05 30.49 -18.78
N ARG A 36 9.62 31.69 -18.87
CA ARG A 36 8.87 32.95 -18.86
C ARG A 36 7.86 33.00 -20.01
N ALA A 37 6.73 33.65 -19.77
CA ALA A 37 5.64 33.82 -20.74
C ALA A 37 4.91 32.54 -21.21
N LEU A 38 5.08 31.40 -20.52
CA LEU A 38 4.21 30.24 -20.75
C LEU A 38 2.78 30.53 -20.28
N SER A 39 1.81 30.23 -21.14
CA SER A 39 0.42 30.15 -20.72
C SER A 39 0.20 28.96 -19.78
N THR A 40 -0.83 29.03 -18.93
CA THR A 40 -1.22 27.93 -18.03
C THR A 40 -1.43 26.62 -18.78
N GLN A 41 -2.06 26.67 -19.97
CA GLN A 41 -2.29 25.50 -20.82
C GLN A 41 -0.98 24.88 -21.33
N GLN A 42 -0.02 25.70 -21.77
CA GLN A 42 1.29 25.20 -22.20
C GLN A 42 2.07 24.57 -21.03
N ARG A 43 2.00 25.16 -19.84
CA ARG A 43 2.60 24.58 -18.63
C ARG A 43 1.97 23.22 -18.30
N ILE A 44 0.64 23.12 -18.31
CA ILE A 44 -0.08 21.86 -18.09
C ILE A 44 0.28 20.81 -19.15
N ALA A 45 0.40 21.20 -20.42
CA ALA A 45 0.80 20.28 -21.49
C ALA A 45 2.21 19.70 -21.25
N ARG A 46 3.16 20.53 -20.79
CA ARG A 46 4.52 20.08 -20.42
C ARG A 46 4.51 19.14 -19.22
N ILE A 47 3.68 19.42 -18.20
CA ILE A 47 3.50 18.52 -17.05
C ILE A 47 2.90 17.18 -17.50
N ARG A 48 1.88 17.19 -18.37
CA ARG A 48 1.32 15.95 -18.95
C ARG A 48 2.35 15.16 -19.74
N GLN A 49 3.25 15.84 -20.46
CA GLN A 49 4.33 15.18 -21.17
C GLN A 49 5.27 14.48 -20.19
N ALA A 50 5.68 15.14 -19.11
CA ALA A 50 6.52 14.52 -18.08
C ALA A 50 5.85 13.28 -17.46
N LEU A 51 4.56 13.37 -17.13
CA LEU A 51 3.80 12.24 -16.58
C LEU A 51 3.62 11.09 -17.59
N THR A 52 3.45 11.41 -18.88
CA THR A 52 3.38 10.40 -19.94
C THR A 52 4.74 9.72 -20.15
N ASP A 53 5.83 10.47 -20.05
CA ASP A 53 7.19 9.95 -20.13
C ASP A 53 7.55 9.05 -18.95
N CYS A 54 6.88 9.21 -17.78
CA CYS A 54 6.94 8.23 -16.69
C CYS A 54 6.31 6.87 -17.05
N GLY A 55 5.61 6.76 -18.17
CA GLY A 55 4.88 5.56 -18.59
C GLY A 55 3.41 5.53 -18.19
N ILE A 56 2.86 6.64 -17.69
CA ILE A 56 1.45 6.73 -17.31
C ILE A 56 0.59 6.89 -18.59
N PRO A 57 -0.42 6.04 -18.82
CA PRO A 57 -1.30 6.17 -19.97
C PRO A 57 -2.03 7.52 -19.99
N SER A 58 -2.09 8.17 -21.15
CA SER A 58 -2.78 9.46 -21.32
C SER A 58 -4.28 9.41 -20.96
N THR A 59 -4.89 8.22 -21.05
CA THR A 59 -6.27 7.95 -20.62
C THR A 59 -6.48 8.12 -19.12
N MET A 60 -5.43 7.93 -18.31
CA MET A 60 -5.41 8.16 -16.86
C MET A 60 -5.06 9.62 -16.50
N LEU A 61 -4.59 10.43 -17.46
CA LEU A 61 -4.16 11.82 -17.28
C LEU A 61 -5.16 12.86 -17.81
N LYS A 62 -6.45 12.48 -17.90
CA LYS A 62 -7.55 13.41 -18.24
C LYS A 62 -7.55 14.62 -17.32
N THR A 63 -7.30 14.37 -16.03
CA THR A 63 -7.14 15.39 -14.99
C THR A 63 -5.84 15.14 -14.25
N ILE A 64 -5.14 16.21 -13.89
CA ILE A 64 -3.95 16.18 -13.04
C ILE A 64 -4.27 16.80 -11.68
N ASP A 65 -3.89 16.12 -10.61
CA ASP A 65 -4.04 16.57 -9.23
C ASP A 65 -2.76 17.29 -8.78
N ILE A 66 -2.91 18.58 -8.48
CA ILE A 66 -1.85 19.42 -7.93
C ILE A 66 -2.25 19.96 -6.58
N SER A 67 -1.26 20.31 -5.76
CA SER A 67 -1.47 20.92 -4.45
C SER A 67 -0.88 22.33 -4.38
N VAL A 68 -1.56 23.19 -3.63
CA VAL A 68 -1.11 24.55 -3.26
C VAL A 68 -1.22 24.72 -1.75
N VAL A 69 -0.52 25.73 -1.20
CA VAL A 69 -0.53 26.01 0.24
C VAL A 69 -1.83 26.72 0.62
N PHE A 70 -2.25 27.68 -0.19
CA PHE A 70 -3.38 28.56 0.11
C PHE A 70 -4.50 28.48 -0.93
N ALA A 71 -5.73 28.71 -0.47
CA ALA A 71 -6.90 28.68 -1.35
C ALA A 71 -6.88 29.74 -2.46
N PHE A 72 -6.22 30.88 -2.24
CA PHE A 72 -6.09 31.93 -3.26
C PHE A 72 -5.09 31.57 -4.38
N GLU A 73 -4.21 30.59 -4.15
CA GLU A 73 -3.25 30.10 -5.14
C GLU A 73 -3.87 29.08 -6.09
N ARG A 74 -5.13 28.69 -5.87
CA ARG A 74 -5.80 27.66 -6.66
C ARG A 74 -5.79 28.01 -8.14
N ILE A 75 -5.26 27.10 -8.95
CA ILE A 75 -5.31 27.18 -10.40
C ILE A 75 -6.66 26.64 -10.87
N ARG A 76 -7.45 27.49 -11.53
CA ARG A 76 -8.75 27.11 -12.13
C ARG A 76 -8.56 26.93 -13.63
N THR A 77 -8.33 25.69 -14.05
CA THR A 77 -8.13 25.37 -15.46
C THR A 77 -8.64 23.97 -15.77
N ASN A 78 -9.22 23.77 -16.94
CA ASN A 78 -9.72 22.47 -17.37
C ASN A 78 -8.61 21.41 -17.37
N GLY A 79 -8.91 20.24 -16.81
CA GLY A 79 -7.96 19.13 -16.70
C GLY A 79 -6.98 19.24 -15.53
N VAL A 80 -7.21 20.14 -14.58
CA VAL A 80 -6.44 20.24 -13.33
C VAL A 80 -7.40 20.26 -12.14
N THR A 81 -7.19 19.36 -11.19
CA THR A 81 -7.77 19.42 -9.85
C THR A 81 -6.73 20.04 -8.92
N CYS A 82 -7.08 21.14 -8.28
CA CYS A 82 -6.17 21.85 -7.38
C CYS A 82 -6.63 21.67 -5.93
N HIS A 83 -5.78 21.07 -5.09
CA HIS A 83 -6.01 20.79 -3.68
C HIS A 83 -5.28 21.80 -2.80
N VAL A 84 -5.82 22.09 -1.61
CA VAL A 84 -5.20 23.01 -0.65
C VAL A 84 -4.72 22.20 0.54
N LEU A 85 -3.41 22.21 0.79
CA LEU A 85 -2.79 21.45 1.89
C LEU A 85 -2.65 22.27 3.18
N GLY A 86 -2.85 23.59 3.10
CA GLY A 86 -2.64 24.50 4.22
C GLY A 86 -1.17 24.76 4.52
N GLN A 87 -0.93 25.64 5.50
CA GLN A 87 0.41 25.95 6.00
C GLN A 87 1.07 24.70 6.65
N ASN A 88 2.38 24.74 6.88
CA ASN A 88 3.19 23.63 7.42
C ASN A 88 3.20 22.38 6.50
N LEU A 89 3.79 22.52 5.30
CA LEU A 89 3.99 21.38 4.41
C LEU A 89 5.03 20.41 4.99
N PRO A 90 4.83 19.09 4.86
CA PRO A 90 5.84 18.09 5.22
C PRO A 90 6.91 18.08 4.12
N TYR A 91 7.88 19.01 4.19
CA TYR A 91 8.91 19.15 3.15
C TYR A 91 9.80 17.90 3.02
N ASP A 92 9.99 17.15 4.11
CA ASP A 92 10.73 15.87 4.10
C ASP A 92 10.01 14.76 3.31
N HIS A 93 8.74 14.98 2.95
CA HIS A 93 7.89 14.07 2.18
C HIS A 93 7.52 14.65 0.81
N ILE A 94 8.32 15.61 0.32
CA ILE A 94 8.16 16.23 -0.99
C ILE A 94 9.48 16.10 -1.75
N ASP A 95 9.44 15.28 -2.79
CA ASP A 95 10.59 15.03 -3.66
C ASP A 95 10.48 15.85 -4.95
N GLU A 96 11.63 16.15 -5.57
CA GLU A 96 11.65 16.68 -6.93
C GLU A 96 11.58 15.53 -7.94
N LEU A 97 10.51 15.50 -8.77
CA LEU A 97 10.36 14.52 -9.83
C LEU A 97 11.23 14.87 -11.05
N THR A 98 11.31 16.16 -11.38
CA THR A 98 12.07 16.76 -12.49
C THR A 98 12.08 18.27 -12.25
N PRO A 99 13.08 19.05 -12.73
CA PRO A 99 13.17 20.49 -12.52
C PRO A 99 11.84 21.25 -12.52
N GLY A 100 11.43 21.71 -11.32
CA GLY A 100 10.22 22.49 -11.09
C GLY A 100 8.91 21.69 -10.90
N ILE A 101 8.91 20.38 -11.10
CA ILE A 101 7.80 19.47 -10.78
C ILE A 101 8.20 18.66 -9.54
N PHE A 102 7.48 18.90 -8.45
CA PHE A 102 7.62 18.19 -7.19
C PHE A 102 6.51 17.17 -7.05
N ILE A 103 6.70 16.18 -6.19
CA ILE A 103 5.75 15.12 -5.91
C ILE A 103 5.75 14.79 -4.41
N THR A 104 4.58 14.47 -3.86
CA THR A 104 4.49 13.90 -2.51
C THR A 104 5.03 12.48 -2.50
N ASP A 105 5.85 12.11 -1.52
CA ASP A 105 6.30 10.72 -1.35
C ASP A 105 5.12 9.76 -1.11
N GLU A 106 5.37 8.45 -1.01
CA GLU A 106 4.28 7.48 -0.87
C GLU A 106 3.58 7.55 0.50
N ALA A 107 4.31 7.86 1.59
CA ALA A 107 3.71 8.01 2.91
C ALA A 107 2.70 9.16 2.93
N PHE A 108 3.07 10.31 2.37
CA PHE A 108 2.17 11.46 2.30
C PHE A 108 1.10 11.29 1.24
N THR A 109 1.40 10.62 0.12
CA THR A 109 0.38 10.25 -0.87
C THR A 109 -0.68 9.33 -0.28
N PHE A 110 -0.31 8.37 0.58
CA PHE A 110 -1.26 7.55 1.35
C PHE A 110 -2.17 8.41 2.25
N VAL A 111 -1.65 9.42 2.95
CA VAL A 111 -2.50 10.31 3.74
C VAL A 111 -3.53 11.02 2.85
N LEU A 112 -3.10 11.55 1.70
CA LEU A 112 -3.96 12.29 0.76
C LEU A 112 -4.94 11.39 -0.01
N ALA A 113 -4.61 10.11 -0.19
CA ALA A 113 -5.46 9.15 -0.89
C ALA A 113 -6.79 8.90 -0.16
N ALA A 114 -6.84 9.14 1.16
CA ALA A 114 -8.05 9.02 1.95
C ALA A 114 -9.19 9.97 1.51
N GLU A 115 -8.89 11.03 0.76
CA GLU A 115 -9.89 11.98 0.27
C GLU A 115 -10.72 11.43 -0.91
N TRP A 116 -10.24 10.40 -1.62
CA TRP A 116 -10.87 9.93 -2.85
C TRP A 116 -11.02 8.40 -2.96
N MET A 117 -10.19 7.61 -2.26
CA MET A 117 -10.33 6.16 -2.24
C MET A 117 -11.47 5.72 -1.34
N ASP A 118 -12.14 4.62 -1.72
CA ASP A 118 -13.11 3.98 -0.85
C ASP A 118 -12.44 3.21 0.32
N ARG A 119 -13.24 2.66 1.22
CA ARG A 119 -12.74 2.06 2.45
C ARG A 119 -11.81 0.86 2.21
N ILE A 120 -12.15 -0.02 1.27
CA ILE A 120 -11.40 -1.26 1.04
C ILE A 120 -10.19 -0.96 0.17
N GLU A 121 -10.38 -0.21 -0.93
CA GLU A 121 -9.29 0.25 -1.80
C GLU A 121 -8.22 0.98 -0.99
N TYR A 122 -8.62 1.84 -0.04
CA TYR A 122 -7.68 2.58 0.79
C TYR A 122 -6.88 1.70 1.77
N LEU A 123 -7.50 0.64 2.31
CA LEU A 123 -6.80 -0.32 3.16
C LEU A 123 -5.81 -1.14 2.32
N GLU A 124 -6.22 -1.60 1.14
CA GLU A 124 -5.34 -2.32 0.21
C GLU A 124 -4.12 -1.49 -0.17
N TYR A 125 -4.31 -0.20 -0.48
CA TYR A 125 -3.19 0.71 -0.75
C TYR A 125 -2.29 0.91 0.48
N GLY A 126 -2.88 0.97 1.69
CA GLY A 126 -2.12 1.01 2.93
C GLY A 126 -1.23 -0.20 3.15
N TYR A 127 -1.72 -1.40 2.85
CA TYR A 127 -0.91 -2.62 2.87
C TYR A 127 0.14 -2.65 1.76
N GLU A 128 -0.13 -2.08 0.60
CA GLU A 128 0.84 -2.01 -0.49
C GLU A 128 2.03 -1.11 -0.14
N VAL A 129 1.81 0.04 0.47
CA VAL A 129 2.92 0.95 0.84
C VAL A 129 3.71 0.45 2.06
N CYS A 130 3.06 -0.31 2.96
CA CYS A 130 3.67 -0.90 4.16
C CYS A 130 4.13 -2.36 3.96
N GLY A 131 3.90 -2.94 2.79
CA GLY A 131 4.11 -4.35 2.49
C GLY A 131 5.28 -4.58 1.54
N ASP A 132 5.73 -5.82 1.47
CA ASP A 132 6.86 -6.26 0.66
C ASP A 132 6.44 -6.68 -0.76
N TYR A 133 5.43 -6.02 -1.31
CA TYR A 133 4.96 -6.20 -2.68
C TYR A 133 4.53 -4.90 -3.34
N ARG A 134 4.38 -4.94 -4.67
CA ARG A 134 3.89 -3.81 -5.47
C ARG A 134 2.94 -4.25 -6.57
N MET A 135 1.86 -3.50 -6.74
CA MET A 135 0.91 -3.63 -7.86
C MET A 135 1.33 -2.75 -9.03
N GLY A 136 1.03 -3.20 -10.24
CA GLY A 136 1.17 -2.36 -11.44
C GLY A 136 -0.02 -1.43 -11.65
N LEU A 137 0.12 -0.48 -12.57
CA LEU A 137 -0.94 0.46 -12.95
C LEU A 137 -2.18 -0.24 -13.52
N ASN A 138 -2.01 -1.38 -14.20
CA ASN A 138 -3.12 -2.14 -14.77
C ASN A 138 -3.45 -3.36 -13.91
N SER A 139 -4.72 -3.71 -13.84
CA SER A 139 -5.20 -4.92 -13.13
C SER A 139 -4.71 -6.25 -13.73
N SER A 140 -4.12 -6.20 -14.93
CA SER A 140 -3.45 -7.32 -15.59
C SER A 140 -1.96 -7.42 -15.25
N ASP A 141 -1.37 -6.36 -14.70
CA ASP A 141 0.05 -6.34 -14.39
C ASP A 141 0.35 -7.32 -13.24
N PRO A 142 1.44 -8.08 -13.33
CA PRO A 142 1.81 -9.01 -12.26
C PRO A 142 2.18 -8.23 -11.01
N CYS A 143 1.76 -8.74 -9.86
CA CYS A 143 2.32 -8.34 -8.57
C CYS A 143 3.81 -8.68 -8.54
N THR A 144 4.63 -7.78 -8.01
CA THR A 144 6.08 -7.99 -7.88
C THR A 144 6.50 -7.87 -6.43
N GLU A 145 7.44 -8.70 -6.00
CA GLU A 145 8.07 -8.58 -4.68
C GLU A 145 8.99 -7.34 -4.69
N GLN A 146 8.73 -6.39 -3.78
CA GLN A 146 9.49 -5.17 -3.63
C GLN A 146 9.44 -4.74 -2.16
N PRO A 147 10.54 -4.27 -1.55
CA PRO A 147 10.49 -3.78 -0.18
C PRO A 147 9.44 -2.68 0.00
N ALA A 148 8.83 -2.63 1.18
CA ALA A 148 7.95 -1.55 1.59
C ALA A 148 8.59 -0.18 1.37
N THR A 149 7.79 0.79 0.92
CA THR A 149 8.24 2.17 0.71
C THR A 149 8.09 3.03 1.94
N THR A 150 7.26 2.60 2.89
CA THR A 150 7.13 3.21 4.20
C THR A 150 6.72 2.16 5.22
N SER A 151 6.58 2.57 6.47
CA SER A 151 6.00 1.74 7.53
C SER A 151 4.82 2.45 8.18
N LYS A 152 4.00 1.67 8.87
CA LYS A 152 2.93 2.20 9.73
C LYS A 152 3.43 3.29 10.69
N ASP A 153 4.59 3.08 11.31
CA ASP A 153 5.14 4.01 12.30
C ASP A 153 5.58 5.33 11.65
N GLU A 154 6.19 5.29 10.46
CA GLU A 154 6.54 6.49 9.69
C GLU A 154 5.31 7.31 9.30
N ILE A 155 4.22 6.66 8.89
CA ILE A 155 2.96 7.36 8.56
C ILE A 155 2.35 7.99 9.84
N VAL A 156 2.42 7.29 10.98
CA VAL A 156 1.97 7.85 12.27
C VAL A 156 2.79 9.08 12.64
N GLU A 157 4.12 9.01 12.51
CA GLU A 157 5.01 10.13 12.79
C GLU A 157 4.72 11.33 11.88
N LEU A 158 4.53 11.10 10.57
CA LEU A 158 4.12 12.14 9.62
C LEU A 158 2.83 12.84 10.08
N LEU A 159 1.81 12.07 10.47
CA LEU A 159 0.53 12.60 10.91
C LEU A 159 0.63 13.37 12.24
N ASP A 160 1.54 12.97 13.12
CA ASP A 160 1.80 13.62 14.41
C ASP A 160 2.57 14.93 14.24
N ARG A 161 3.58 14.97 13.36
CA ARG A 161 4.34 16.19 13.02
C ARG A 161 3.51 17.19 12.22
N HIS A 162 2.59 16.71 11.38
CA HIS A 162 1.77 17.54 10.49
C HIS A 162 0.26 17.30 10.71
N PRO A 163 -0.30 17.74 11.85
CA PRO A 163 -1.73 17.57 12.12
C PRO A 163 -2.58 18.42 11.16
N GLY A 164 -3.81 17.96 10.91
CA GLY A 164 -4.80 18.72 10.13
C GLY A 164 -4.63 18.65 8.61
N LYS A 165 -3.76 17.78 8.10
CA LYS A 165 -3.68 17.53 6.65
C LYS A 165 -4.97 16.87 6.14
N PRO A 166 -5.38 17.15 4.87
CA PRO A 166 -6.49 16.44 4.24
C PRO A 166 -6.30 14.92 4.38
N GLY A 167 -7.38 14.19 4.66
CA GLY A 167 -7.30 12.75 4.88
C GLY A 167 -6.75 12.27 6.24
N ALA A 168 -6.13 13.13 7.07
CA ALA A 168 -5.42 12.71 8.29
C ALA A 168 -6.28 11.87 9.25
N THR A 169 -7.53 12.27 9.51
CA THR A 169 -8.44 11.50 10.40
C THR A 169 -8.73 10.11 9.84
N ARG A 170 -9.00 10.01 8.53
CA ARG A 170 -9.28 8.74 7.86
C ARG A 170 -8.04 7.85 7.81
N ALA A 171 -6.86 8.43 7.55
CA ALA A 171 -5.58 7.73 7.61
C ALA A 171 -5.35 7.10 8.99
N ARG A 172 -5.52 7.87 10.08
CA ARG A 172 -5.40 7.34 11.46
C ARG A 172 -6.36 6.20 11.77
N LEU A 173 -7.59 6.24 11.22
CA LEU A 173 -8.55 5.14 11.36
C LEU A 173 -8.14 3.91 10.55
N ALA A 174 -7.63 4.09 9.33
CA ALA A 174 -7.15 3.00 8.48
C ALA A 174 -5.94 2.29 9.09
N LEU A 175 -4.97 3.04 9.65
CA LEU A 175 -3.75 2.49 10.27
C LEU A 175 -4.04 1.55 11.45
N ARG A 176 -5.24 1.56 12.03
CA ARG A 176 -5.64 0.56 13.04
C ARG A 176 -5.79 -0.85 12.45
N HIS A 177 -5.94 -0.94 11.14
CA HIS A 177 -6.24 -2.16 10.37
C HIS A 177 -5.15 -2.50 9.34
N ILE A 178 -4.07 -1.72 9.30
CA ILE A 178 -2.89 -1.96 8.47
C ILE A 178 -1.78 -2.49 9.38
N TYR A 179 -1.08 -3.51 8.87
CA TYR A 179 0.08 -4.15 9.49
C TYR A 179 1.17 -4.27 8.43
N ASP A 180 2.41 -4.03 8.83
CA ASP A 180 3.57 -4.05 7.92
C ASP A 180 3.88 -5.49 7.44
N HIS A 181 4.68 -5.58 6.38
CA HIS A 181 5.27 -6.85 5.88
C HIS A 181 4.28 -7.85 5.27
N SER A 182 3.11 -7.42 4.80
CA SER A 182 2.32 -8.26 3.88
C SER A 182 3.14 -8.54 2.63
N ALA A 183 3.25 -9.79 2.17
CA ALA A 183 4.07 -10.16 1.02
C ALA A 183 3.25 -10.32 -0.27
N SER A 184 1.92 -10.21 -0.19
CA SER A 184 1.05 -10.33 -1.36
C SER A 184 -0.30 -9.64 -1.17
N PRO A 185 -1.01 -9.30 -2.27
CA PRO A 185 -2.36 -8.76 -2.19
C PRO A 185 -3.34 -9.66 -1.45
N MET A 186 -3.14 -10.98 -1.49
CA MET A 186 -4.04 -11.94 -0.85
C MET A 186 -3.78 -12.06 0.65
N GLU A 187 -2.54 -11.88 1.10
CA GLU A 187 -2.23 -11.71 2.53
C GLU A 187 -2.81 -10.40 3.06
N SER A 188 -2.73 -9.32 2.27
CA SER A 188 -3.37 -8.04 2.61
C SER A 188 -4.88 -8.21 2.75
N ALA A 189 -5.55 -8.83 1.77
CA ALA A 189 -6.99 -9.09 1.83
C ALA A 189 -7.38 -9.97 3.03
N SER A 190 -6.60 -11.00 3.33
CA SER A 190 -6.81 -11.86 4.52
C SER A 190 -6.67 -11.06 5.81
N SER A 191 -5.67 -10.17 5.89
CA SER A 191 -5.42 -9.32 7.06
C SER A 191 -6.48 -8.24 7.25
N ILE A 192 -7.03 -7.70 6.15
CA ILE A 192 -8.20 -6.82 6.16
C ILE A 192 -9.41 -7.58 6.73
N ALA A 193 -9.70 -8.78 6.25
CA ALA A 193 -10.81 -9.60 6.74
C ALA A 193 -10.65 -9.97 8.23
N LEU A 194 -9.44 -10.31 8.67
CA LEU A 194 -9.17 -10.58 10.09
C LEU A 194 -9.37 -9.33 10.95
N SER A 195 -8.91 -8.15 10.48
CA SER A 195 -8.80 -6.96 11.31
C SER A 195 -10.01 -6.05 11.34
N LEU A 196 -10.80 -6.01 10.27
CA LEU A 196 -12.02 -5.20 10.21
C LEU A 196 -13.05 -5.68 11.23
N PRO A 197 -13.87 -4.78 11.80
CA PRO A 197 -14.95 -5.19 12.70
C PRO A 197 -16.00 -6.01 11.95
N THR A 198 -16.80 -6.78 12.70
CA THR A 198 -17.91 -7.57 12.16
C THR A 198 -18.96 -6.73 11.41
N SER A 199 -19.16 -5.47 11.84
CA SER A 199 -20.02 -4.50 11.14
C SER A 199 -19.51 -4.12 9.74
N GLU A 200 -18.22 -4.33 9.46
CA GLU A 200 -17.59 -4.12 8.15
C GLU A 200 -17.26 -5.47 7.46
N GLY A 201 -17.80 -6.59 7.95
CA GLY A 201 -17.61 -7.92 7.37
C GLY A 201 -16.33 -8.65 7.78
N GLY A 202 -15.59 -8.14 8.76
CA GLY A 202 -14.38 -8.79 9.29
C GLY A 202 -14.58 -9.54 10.62
N VAL A 203 -13.47 -9.96 11.24
CA VAL A 203 -13.46 -10.73 12.50
C VAL A 203 -13.16 -9.86 13.73
N GLY A 204 -12.53 -8.70 13.55
CA GLY A 204 -12.21 -7.75 14.62
C GLY A 204 -10.94 -8.08 15.40
N ILE A 205 -10.03 -8.88 14.82
CA ILE A 205 -8.76 -9.27 15.43
C ILE A 205 -7.75 -8.10 15.37
N ARG A 206 -7.00 -7.90 16.45
CA ARG A 206 -5.97 -6.86 16.56
C ARG A 206 -4.60 -7.48 16.83
N GLY A 207 -3.55 -6.72 16.56
CA GLY A 207 -2.17 -7.13 16.83
C GLY A 207 -1.74 -8.29 15.94
N ILE A 208 -2.08 -8.22 14.65
CA ILE A 208 -1.64 -9.17 13.65
C ILE A 208 -0.17 -8.86 13.31
N GLU A 209 0.69 -9.86 13.33
CA GLU A 209 2.07 -9.75 12.86
C GLU A 209 2.20 -10.57 11.57
N LEU A 210 2.47 -9.90 10.45
CA LEU A 210 2.60 -10.58 9.15
C LEU A 210 4.03 -11.02 8.90
N ASN A 211 4.18 -12.17 8.22
CA ASN A 211 5.45 -12.72 7.78
C ASN A 211 6.55 -12.78 8.85
N LYS A 212 6.17 -12.84 10.13
CA LYS A 212 7.10 -12.84 11.26
C LYS A 212 7.96 -14.11 11.20
N PRO A 213 9.30 -13.98 11.18
CA PRO A 213 10.18 -15.14 11.30
C PRO A 213 10.04 -15.76 12.69
N LEU A 214 9.63 -17.03 12.75
CA LEU A 214 9.53 -17.82 13.96
C LEU A 214 10.65 -18.85 14.00
N GLU A 215 11.39 -18.88 15.09
CA GLU A 215 12.42 -19.90 15.30
C GLU A 215 11.80 -21.27 15.54
N ILE A 216 12.32 -22.27 14.84
CA ILE A 216 11.91 -23.65 15.01
C ILE A 216 12.59 -24.22 16.25
N PRO A 217 11.83 -24.69 17.26
CA PRO A 217 12.40 -25.28 18.47
C PRO A 217 13.40 -26.40 18.16
N GLN A 218 14.49 -26.45 18.93
CA GLN A 218 15.54 -27.45 18.72
C GLN A 218 15.03 -28.90 18.72
N CYS A 219 14.02 -29.20 19.55
CA CYS A 219 13.39 -30.52 19.58
C CYS A 219 12.72 -30.91 18.26
N LEU A 220 12.39 -29.96 17.38
CA LEU A 220 11.78 -30.21 16.07
C LEU A 220 12.81 -30.18 14.92
N TRP A 221 14.11 -30.00 15.20
CA TRP A 221 15.14 -29.95 14.16
C TRP A 221 15.31 -31.25 13.39
N HIS A 222 14.84 -32.38 13.94
CA HIS A 222 14.82 -33.66 13.23
C HIS A 222 13.70 -33.75 12.18
N CYS A 223 12.66 -32.90 12.28
CA CYS A 223 11.52 -32.89 11.34
C CYS A 223 11.78 -32.02 10.10
N THR A 224 12.72 -31.06 10.18
CA THR A 224 12.96 -30.11 9.09
C THR A 224 14.40 -29.58 9.11
N LYS A 225 14.93 -29.28 7.92
CA LYS A 225 16.23 -28.61 7.76
C LYS A 225 16.13 -27.10 8.01
N ALA A 226 14.94 -26.52 7.89
CA ALA A 226 14.72 -25.11 8.20
C ALA A 226 14.95 -24.86 9.70
N ARG A 227 15.38 -23.63 10.02
CA ARG A 227 15.55 -23.17 11.41
C ARG A 227 14.61 -22.01 11.74
N THR A 228 14.01 -21.43 10.72
CA THR A 228 12.96 -20.42 10.82
C THR A 228 11.80 -20.80 9.91
N LEU A 229 10.60 -20.44 10.31
CA LEU A 229 9.38 -20.48 9.50
C LEU A 229 8.85 -19.04 9.41
N LYS A 230 8.34 -18.62 8.26
CA LYS A 230 7.50 -17.43 8.17
C LYS A 230 6.05 -17.91 8.09
N ILE A 231 5.19 -17.30 8.90
CA ILE A 231 3.74 -17.52 8.85
C ILE A 231 3.11 -16.25 8.31
N ASP A 232 2.16 -16.40 7.38
CA ASP A 232 1.50 -15.26 6.74
C ASP A 232 0.91 -14.28 7.75
N ALA A 233 0.14 -14.78 8.73
CA ALA A 233 -0.37 -13.98 9.83
C ALA A 233 -0.25 -14.70 11.18
N LEU A 234 0.40 -14.05 12.14
CA LEU A 234 0.46 -14.47 13.53
C LEU A 234 -0.46 -13.59 14.38
N VAL A 235 -1.32 -14.21 15.17
CA VAL A 235 -2.24 -13.53 16.08
C VAL A 235 -2.00 -13.99 17.51
N THR A 236 -1.88 -13.05 18.44
CA THR A 236 -1.82 -13.37 19.87
C THR A 236 -3.18 -13.17 20.53
N TYR A 237 -3.78 -14.24 21.05
CA TYR A 237 -5.02 -14.21 21.80
C TYR A 237 -4.90 -14.99 23.11
N GLN A 238 -5.26 -14.37 24.24
CA GLN A 238 -5.19 -14.98 25.57
C GLN A 238 -3.83 -15.65 25.88
N ARG A 239 -2.73 -14.97 25.53
CA ARG A 239 -1.34 -15.45 25.69
C ARG A 239 -1.02 -16.72 24.87
N ARG A 240 -1.82 -17.02 23.86
CA ARG A 240 -1.56 -18.07 22.87
C ARG A 240 -1.33 -17.42 21.51
N GLU A 241 -0.37 -17.97 20.79
CA GLU A 241 -0.09 -17.59 19.41
C GLU A 241 -0.83 -18.54 18.47
N LEU A 242 -1.56 -17.97 17.51
CA LEU A 242 -2.23 -18.69 16.44
C LEU A 242 -1.61 -18.23 15.12
N GLY A 243 -0.97 -19.16 14.41
CA GLY A 243 -0.53 -18.94 13.04
C GLY A 243 -1.66 -19.24 12.05
N ILE A 244 -1.85 -18.34 11.09
CA ILE A 244 -2.82 -18.44 10.00
C ILE A 244 -2.03 -18.41 8.70
N GLU A 245 -2.17 -19.47 7.91
CA GLU A 245 -1.57 -19.60 6.58
C GLU A 245 -2.66 -19.41 5.54
N TYR A 246 -2.44 -18.48 4.63
CA TYR A 246 -3.24 -18.35 3.44
C TYR A 246 -2.81 -19.43 2.43
N LYS A 247 -3.71 -20.37 2.14
CA LYS A 247 -3.48 -21.34 1.07
C LYS A 247 -4.08 -20.83 -0.23
N ALA A 248 -3.21 -20.43 -1.17
CA ALA A 248 -3.64 -20.28 -2.55
C ALA A 248 -4.14 -21.64 -3.04
N ALA A 249 -5.37 -21.71 -3.53
CA ALA A 249 -5.98 -22.94 -4.05
C ALA A 249 -5.23 -23.58 -5.25
N PHE A 250 -4.18 -22.92 -5.75
CA PHE A 250 -3.37 -23.34 -6.90
C PHE A 250 -1.87 -23.31 -6.62
N THR A 251 -1.42 -23.85 -5.49
CA THR A 251 -0.01 -24.21 -5.32
C THR A 251 0.17 -25.44 -4.42
N THR A 252 -0.30 -26.61 -4.84
CA THR A 252 0.35 -27.85 -4.42
C THR A 252 1.74 -27.87 -5.05
N ARG A 253 2.74 -27.40 -4.30
CA ARG A 253 4.15 -27.49 -4.67
C ARG A 253 4.64 -28.94 -4.46
N SER A 254 4.09 -29.87 -5.23
CA SER A 254 4.74 -31.15 -5.52
C SER A 254 5.46 -30.99 -6.86
N ASN A 255 6.79 -31.08 -6.83
CA ASN A 255 7.68 -31.04 -7.99
C ASN A 255 7.07 -31.72 -9.25
N ALA A 256 6.79 -30.95 -10.31
CA ALA A 256 6.90 -31.43 -11.69
C ALA A 256 6.79 -30.29 -12.70
N ARG A 257 7.55 -30.46 -13.78
CA ARG A 257 7.75 -29.61 -14.95
C ARG A 257 6.45 -29.23 -15.70
N GLU A 258 6.53 -28.07 -16.35
CA GLU A 258 5.89 -27.72 -17.64
C GLU A 258 4.36 -27.46 -17.70
N ARG A 259 4.04 -26.43 -18.50
CA ARG A 259 2.79 -26.16 -19.27
C ARG A 259 1.66 -25.45 -18.52
N THR A 260 1.49 -24.13 -18.70
CA THR A 260 0.91 -23.34 -19.83
C THR A 260 -0.59 -23.07 -19.68
N ARG A 261 -0.89 -21.76 -19.80
CA ARG A 261 -2.13 -21.10 -20.27
C ARG A 261 -3.38 -21.12 -19.38
N ASN A 262 -3.80 -19.87 -19.12
CA ASN A 262 -5.17 -19.34 -19.10
C ASN A 262 -6.18 -20.01 -18.18
N GLU A 263 -6.51 -19.33 -17.07
CA GLU A 263 -7.83 -18.72 -16.79
C GLU A 263 -7.97 -18.42 -15.29
N ARG A 264 -8.43 -17.20 -14.92
CA ARG A 264 -8.92 -16.88 -13.57
C ARG A 264 -10.35 -17.46 -13.43
N PRO A 265 -10.89 -17.67 -12.21
CA PRO A 265 -11.40 -16.56 -11.40
C PRO A 265 -10.93 -16.56 -9.94
N CYS A 266 -10.69 -15.34 -9.46
CA CYS A 266 -10.59 -14.97 -8.05
C CYS A 266 -11.97 -15.20 -7.39
N SER A 267 -12.08 -16.22 -6.54
CA SER A 267 -13.14 -16.35 -5.53
C SER A 267 -12.60 -17.16 -4.35
N PRO A 268 -12.66 -16.64 -3.10
CA PRO A 268 -12.06 -17.33 -1.97
C PRO A 268 -12.95 -18.47 -1.48
N LYS A 269 -12.41 -19.69 -1.46
CA LYS A 269 -12.84 -20.74 -0.53
C LYS A 269 -11.94 -20.61 0.71
N TRP A 270 -12.54 -20.33 1.86
CA TRP A 270 -11.85 -20.20 3.14
C TRP A 270 -11.71 -21.58 3.78
N ASP A 271 -10.49 -22.12 3.82
CA ASP A 271 -10.14 -23.25 4.70
C ASP A 271 -9.17 -22.73 5.77
N ILE A 272 -9.68 -22.51 6.98
CA ILE A 272 -8.87 -22.11 8.14
C ILE A 272 -8.31 -23.38 8.78
N GLU A 273 -7.05 -23.71 8.50
CA GLU A 273 -6.34 -24.77 9.22
C GLU A 273 -5.53 -24.18 10.39
N SER A 274 -5.97 -24.48 11.60
CA SER A 274 -5.29 -24.11 12.85
C SER A 274 -4.14 -25.08 13.13
N LEU A 275 -2.89 -24.65 12.99
CA LEU A 275 -1.76 -25.36 13.60
C LEU A 275 -1.60 -24.92 15.06
N ARG A 276 -1.99 -25.81 15.99
CA ARG A 276 -1.70 -25.62 17.42
C ARG A 276 -0.20 -25.78 17.66
N SER A 277 0.45 -24.76 18.22
CA SER A 277 1.81 -24.87 18.73
C SER A 277 1.88 -25.93 19.86
N PRO A 278 2.76 -26.94 19.78
CA PRO A 278 2.88 -27.94 20.83
C PRO A 278 3.79 -27.40 21.94
N ARG A 279 3.23 -26.76 22.97
CA ARG A 279 3.88 -26.67 24.29
C ARG A 279 2.87 -26.96 25.40
N HIS A 280 3.07 -28.14 26.00
CA HIS A 280 2.55 -28.64 27.27
C HIS A 280 1.06 -28.42 27.59
N SER A 281 0.27 -29.46 27.38
CA SER A 281 -0.76 -29.81 28.36
C SER A 281 -0.81 -31.32 28.53
N SER A 282 -0.45 -31.74 29.74
CA SER A 282 -0.79 -33.02 30.32
C SER A 282 -2.29 -33.24 30.20
N GLN A 283 -2.67 -34.50 29.94
CA GLN A 283 -4.03 -35.03 29.97
C GLN A 283 -4.95 -34.33 30.98
N VAL A 284 -6.09 -33.81 30.51
CA VAL A 284 -7.39 -33.99 31.17
C VAL A 284 -8.46 -34.02 30.09
N ASN A 285 -9.02 -35.20 29.84
CA ASN A 285 -10.34 -35.37 29.23
C ASN A 285 -11.39 -34.77 30.18
N LEU A 286 -12.39 -34.07 29.66
CA LEU A 286 -13.81 -34.32 29.94
C LEU A 286 -14.70 -33.39 29.07
N PRO A 287 -15.92 -33.84 28.69
CA PRO A 287 -16.78 -33.19 27.72
C PRO A 287 -17.72 -32.19 28.41
N PHE A 288 -18.06 -31.09 27.73
CA PHE A 288 -19.22 -30.29 28.11
C PHE A 288 -20.06 -29.95 26.89
N THR A 289 -21.26 -30.52 26.91
CA THR A 289 -22.46 -30.15 26.17
C THR A 289 -22.93 -28.75 26.55
N ALA A 290 -23.51 -28.06 25.56
CA ALA A 290 -24.25 -26.81 25.71
C ALA A 290 -25.52 -26.97 26.56
N PRO A 291 -26.09 -25.86 27.04
CA PRO A 291 -27.26 -25.31 26.34
C PRO A 291 -27.01 -23.97 25.66
#